data_AF-A0A497CSR0-F1
#
_entry.id   AF-A0A497CSR0-F1
#
_cell.length_a   1.000
_cell.length_b   1.000
_cell.length_c   1.000
_cell.angle_alpha   90.00
_cell.angle_beta   90.00
_cell.angle_gamma   90.00
#
_symmetry.space_group_name_H-M   'P 1'
#
loop_
_entity.id
_entity.type
_entity.pdbx_description
1 polymer ?
#
loop_
_entity_poly.entity_id
_entity_poly.type
_entity_poly.pdbx_seq_one_letter_code
_entity_poly.pdbx_strand_id
1 'polypeptide(L)'
;MVNDLICEAFIHMAKRLFAVVVFLSMLSMAYIESGEIGKNAIASEQNFIPIKKVTFVKFDESSYIDDYAYLAAIPASIFRYDGKIYAYPLLFYDDFKPGNKHELSLNSSQGIKYFMEDWESYCNGLDEIEYINMGKLAFNARNYAYINSTNYYDIAAKIALRHWKRSKTCIVSYAGDFDEYNVTKGSFTTQLGGKIERMKITLPEPEGIGGVYADFDVTPPYVYIEASVTWNPLLRGHDIDLQLYDNAFGMVDASENWNALFGTHESVSSYIFNYGKWKVGLTNMPTEDLNDYIALPEPKRYYDVNITLYGGEIYELPRIDFKARNASIEIKCSENISFGATLLSNGIPYEPYYGNGNITIFAPELGAGNYSICIFPREEKAVSFDIKYSWKNVERMQTNSFAAASQAAIMASLMDAPLLYISPNHVPYETLNAMRKLGVENVIGVGLQNNPFTGYKFENYGIEESYSKIMEMTGKNIIVFTTTSPWTYWLTEELKPHGDKEKALYVGPAA
;
A
#
# COMPACT_ATOMS: atom_id res chain seq x y z
N MET A 1 -41.74 27.45 20.16
CA MET A 1 -40.69 27.87 21.11
C MET A 1 -40.34 26.82 22.18
N VAL A 2 -41.27 26.24 22.94
CA VAL A 2 -40.94 25.13 23.87
C VAL A 2 -40.87 23.77 23.14
N ASN A 3 -41.68 23.57 22.09
CA ASN A 3 -41.67 22.32 21.31
C ASN A 3 -40.43 22.18 20.38
N ASP A 4 -39.87 23.28 19.89
CA ASP A 4 -38.71 23.25 18.99
C ASP A 4 -37.41 22.88 19.72
N LEU A 5 -37.24 23.35 20.97
CA LEU A 5 -36.10 22.99 21.82
C LEU A 5 -36.15 21.51 22.26
N ILE A 6 -37.35 20.95 22.48
CA ILE A 6 -37.51 19.53 22.83
C ILE A 6 -37.18 18.64 21.63
N CYS A 7 -37.53 19.08 20.41
CA CYS A 7 -37.20 18.37 19.17
C CYS A 7 -35.70 18.35 18.88
N GLU A 8 -35.00 19.48 19.01
CA GLU A 8 -33.55 19.53 18.83
C GLU A 8 -32.79 18.72 19.89
N ALA A 9 -33.23 18.77 21.15
CA ALA A 9 -32.65 17.97 22.21
C ALA A 9 -32.86 16.46 21.99
N PHE A 10 -34.01 16.04 21.46
CA PHE A 10 -34.28 14.66 21.09
C PHE A 10 -33.43 14.19 19.89
N ILE A 11 -33.25 15.05 18.89
CA ILE A 11 -32.41 14.76 17.71
C ILE A 11 -30.94 14.66 18.11
N HIS A 12 -30.45 15.53 19.00
CA HIS A 12 -29.07 15.46 19.49
C HIS A 12 -28.82 14.25 20.40
N MET A 13 -29.80 13.87 21.22
CA MET A 13 -29.75 12.69 22.08
C MET A 13 -29.85 11.41 21.24
N ALA A 14 -30.70 11.36 20.22
CA ALA A 14 -30.79 10.25 19.27
C ALA A 14 -29.50 10.09 18.46
N LYS A 15 -28.87 11.18 17.99
CA LYS A 15 -27.55 11.12 17.33
C LYS A 15 -26.44 10.60 18.24
N ARG A 16 -26.45 10.95 19.53
CA ARG A 16 -25.48 10.43 20.51
C ARG A 16 -25.76 8.97 20.89
N LEU A 17 -27.02 8.57 21.06
CA LEU A 17 -27.40 7.19 21.33
C LEU A 17 -27.07 6.30 20.11
N PHE A 18 -27.28 6.80 18.90
CA PHE A 18 -26.96 6.10 17.65
C PHE A 18 -25.45 5.96 17.43
N ALA A 19 -24.65 6.99 17.73
CA ALA A 19 -23.19 6.88 17.71
C ALA A 19 -22.69 5.84 18.72
N VAL A 20 -23.29 5.76 19.91
CA VAL A 20 -22.96 4.76 20.92
C VAL A 20 -23.38 3.34 20.51
N VAL A 21 -24.55 3.17 19.86
CA VAL A 21 -25.02 1.88 19.35
C VAL A 21 -24.22 1.40 18.14
N VAL A 22 -23.83 2.29 17.22
CA VAL A 22 -22.93 1.96 16.10
C VAL A 22 -21.55 1.60 16.62
N PHE A 23 -21.00 2.34 17.60
CA PHE A 23 -19.73 2.02 18.23
C PHE A 23 -19.78 0.70 19.03
N LEU A 24 -20.90 0.39 19.70
CA LEU A 24 -21.14 -0.89 20.39
C LEU A 24 -21.36 -2.06 19.41
N SER A 25 -21.92 -1.80 18.22
CA SER A 25 -22.09 -2.82 17.17
C SER A 25 -20.80 -3.08 16.38
N MET A 26 -19.90 -2.08 16.27
CA MET A 26 -18.52 -2.30 15.78
C MET A 26 -17.61 -2.91 16.86
N LEU A 27 -18.00 -2.79 18.13
CA LEU A 27 -17.47 -3.56 19.26
C LEU A 27 -18.11 -4.95 19.37
N SER A 28 -18.80 -5.46 18.33
CA SER A 28 -18.94 -6.90 18.16
C SER A 28 -17.55 -7.47 17.89
N MET A 29 -16.81 -7.61 18.98
CA MET A 29 -15.91 -8.68 19.29
C MET A 29 -15.73 -9.61 18.08
N ALA A 30 -14.61 -9.43 17.39
CA ALA A 30 -13.81 -10.60 17.06
C ALA A 30 -13.40 -11.26 18.39
N TYR A 31 -14.38 -11.82 19.10
CA TYR A 31 -14.17 -13.03 19.85
C TYR A 31 -13.89 -14.03 18.74
N ILE A 32 -12.61 -14.16 18.41
CA ILE A 32 -12.10 -15.48 18.12
C ILE A 32 -12.47 -16.24 19.39
N GLU A 33 -13.59 -16.95 19.34
CA GLU A 33 -13.79 -18.08 20.22
C GLU A 33 -12.48 -18.84 20.12
N SER A 34 -11.69 -18.84 21.20
CA SER A 34 -10.62 -19.80 21.36
C SER A 34 -11.32 -21.15 21.51
N GLY A 35 -11.90 -21.62 20.41
CA GLY A 35 -12.23 -23.01 20.21
C GLY A 35 -10.96 -23.72 20.58
N GLU A 36 -11.05 -24.59 21.58
CA GLU A 36 -9.94 -25.30 22.19
C GLU A 36 -8.90 -25.54 21.11
N ILE A 37 -7.84 -24.72 21.10
CA ILE A 37 -6.73 -24.94 20.19
C ILE A 37 -6.19 -26.25 20.73
N GLY A 38 -6.60 -27.32 20.06
CA GLY A 38 -6.24 -28.66 20.43
C GLY A 38 -4.75 -28.64 20.68
N LYS A 39 -4.32 -29.29 21.75
CA LYS A 39 -2.91 -29.45 22.18
C LYS A 39 -1.98 -30.04 21.09
N ASN A 40 -2.46 -30.16 19.85
CA ASN A 40 -1.83 -30.69 18.66
C ASN A 40 -1.93 -29.71 17.47
N ALA A 41 -1.79 -28.39 17.68
CA ALA A 41 -1.41 -27.52 16.57
C ALA A 41 0.02 -27.90 16.15
N ILE A 42 0.15 -28.75 15.15
CA ILE A 42 1.45 -29.09 14.55
C ILE A 42 1.86 -27.87 13.72
N ALA A 43 2.63 -26.98 14.35
CA ALA A 43 3.26 -25.85 13.67
C ALA A 43 4.31 -26.39 12.69
N SER A 44 3.90 -26.59 11.44
CA SER A 44 4.66 -27.12 10.31
C SER A 44 5.06 -28.60 10.45
N GLU A 45 4.95 -29.35 9.36
CA GLU A 45 5.43 -30.74 9.24
C GLU A 45 6.97 -30.87 9.26
N GLN A 46 7.71 -29.76 9.46
CA GLN A 46 9.17 -29.75 9.52
C GLN A 46 9.67 -29.82 10.97
N ASN A 47 10.64 -30.71 11.22
CA ASN A 47 11.33 -30.84 12.51
C ASN A 47 12.15 -29.58 12.83
N PHE A 48 11.48 -28.60 13.43
CA PHE A 48 12.07 -27.39 13.95
C PHE A 48 12.70 -27.64 15.34
N ILE A 49 13.95 -27.23 15.52
CA ILE A 49 14.66 -27.28 16.79
C ILE A 49 14.80 -25.85 17.34
N PRO A 50 14.11 -25.51 18.44
CA PRO A 50 14.27 -24.22 19.08
C PRO A 50 15.66 -24.12 19.73
N ILE A 51 16.37 -23.03 19.44
CA ILE A 51 17.56 -22.64 20.18
C ILE A 51 17.12 -21.75 21.34
N LYS A 52 17.62 -22.00 22.55
CA LYS A 52 17.34 -21.21 23.76
C LYS A 52 18.02 -19.83 23.74
N LYS A 53 17.81 -19.09 22.67
CA LYS A 53 18.39 -17.77 22.41
C LYS A 53 17.29 -16.81 21.98
N VAL A 54 17.56 -15.51 22.08
CA VAL A 54 16.84 -14.45 21.37
C VAL A 54 17.85 -13.41 20.88
N THR A 55 17.63 -12.84 19.69
CA THR A 55 18.37 -11.66 19.23
C THR A 55 17.42 -10.47 19.10
N PHE A 56 17.79 -9.34 19.71
CA PHE A 56 17.08 -8.08 19.55
C PHE A 56 17.89 -7.11 18.69
N VAL A 57 17.21 -6.41 17.79
CA VAL A 57 17.76 -5.33 16.97
C VAL A 57 17.11 -4.03 17.39
N LYS A 58 17.91 -3.04 17.79
CA LYS A 58 17.41 -1.71 18.12
C LYS A 58 16.75 -1.08 16.91
N PHE A 59 15.47 -0.71 17.03
CA PHE A 59 14.79 0.08 16.02
C PHE A 59 15.47 1.46 15.85
N ASP A 60 15.70 1.86 14.60
CA ASP A 60 16.29 3.14 14.22
C ASP A 60 15.45 3.84 13.14
N GLU A 61 14.72 4.88 13.51
CA GLU A 61 13.90 5.65 12.57
C GLU A 61 14.69 6.63 11.68
N SER A 62 16.00 6.76 11.92
CA SER A 62 16.86 7.78 11.30
C SER A 62 17.87 7.21 10.29
N SER A 63 17.99 5.89 10.21
CA SER A 63 18.92 5.21 9.32
C SER A 63 18.42 3.80 8.98
N TYR A 64 19.04 3.16 7.97
CA TYR A 64 18.74 1.77 7.60
C TYR A 64 19.61 0.74 8.33
N ILE A 65 20.30 1.15 9.40
CA ILE A 65 21.26 0.29 10.12
C ILE A 65 20.55 -0.91 10.74
N ASP A 66 19.36 -0.71 11.32
CA ASP A 66 18.58 -1.74 11.96
C ASP A 66 18.00 -2.74 10.93
N ASP A 67 17.48 -2.26 9.80
CA ASP A 67 17.01 -3.10 8.70
C ASP A 67 18.13 -4.02 8.18
N TYR A 68 19.29 -3.47 7.82
CA TYR A 68 20.41 -4.30 7.35
C TYR A 68 20.98 -5.21 8.44
N ALA A 69 20.96 -4.78 9.71
CA ALA A 69 21.37 -5.61 10.84
C ALA A 69 20.43 -6.80 11.05
N TYR A 70 19.12 -6.56 10.97
CA TYR A 70 18.09 -7.60 11.02
C TYR A 70 18.29 -8.58 9.87
N LEU A 71 18.48 -8.06 8.65
CA LEU A 71 18.72 -8.89 7.46
C LEU A 71 19.98 -9.77 7.59
N ALA A 72 21.06 -9.22 8.15
CA ALA A 72 22.30 -9.99 8.37
C ALA A 72 22.18 -11.04 9.48
N ALA A 73 21.24 -10.86 10.42
CA ALA A 73 21.04 -11.77 11.55
C ALA A 73 20.17 -12.99 11.22
N ILE A 74 19.35 -12.95 10.15
CA ILE A 74 18.50 -14.06 9.71
C ILE A 74 19.25 -15.38 9.51
N PRO A 75 20.37 -15.44 8.76
CA PRO A 75 21.08 -16.71 8.58
C PRO A 75 21.64 -17.27 9.89
N ALA A 76 21.77 -16.46 10.94
CA ALA A 76 22.12 -16.96 12.27
C ALA A 76 20.89 -17.36 13.09
N SER A 77 19.74 -16.72 12.86
CA SER A 77 18.50 -16.95 13.61
C SER A 77 17.63 -18.07 13.08
N ILE A 78 17.74 -18.43 11.79
CA ILE A 78 17.12 -19.60 11.20
C ILE A 78 18.07 -20.20 10.18
N PHE A 79 18.44 -21.46 10.34
CA PHE A 79 19.39 -22.14 9.46
C PHE A 79 19.17 -23.65 9.41
N ARG A 80 19.71 -24.28 8.37
CA ARG A 80 19.64 -25.72 8.16
C ARG A 80 20.97 -26.38 8.47
N TYR A 81 20.96 -27.34 9.39
CA TYR A 81 22.12 -28.18 9.68
C TYR A 81 21.69 -29.64 9.84
N ASP A 82 22.38 -30.54 9.15
CA ASP A 82 22.11 -32.00 9.18
C ASP A 82 20.63 -32.36 8.90
N GLY A 83 20.02 -31.70 7.90
CA GLY A 83 18.63 -31.93 7.51
C GLY A 83 17.57 -31.39 8.49
N LYS A 84 17.97 -30.69 9.55
CA LYS A 84 17.07 -30.09 10.55
C LYS A 84 17.12 -28.58 10.47
N ILE A 85 16.02 -27.94 10.89
CA ILE A 85 15.93 -26.48 10.96
C ILE A 85 16.14 -26.08 12.41
N TYR A 86 17.12 -25.21 12.63
CA TYR A 86 17.37 -24.58 13.91
C TYR A 86 16.91 -23.13 13.81
N ALA A 87 16.22 -22.64 14.84
CA ALA A 87 15.89 -21.22 14.88
C ALA A 87 15.66 -20.70 16.29
N TYR A 88 15.76 -19.38 16.40
CA TYR A 88 15.41 -18.60 17.57
C TYR A 88 14.79 -17.25 17.15
N PRO A 89 14.07 -16.56 18.04
CA PRO A 89 13.44 -15.29 17.72
C PRO A 89 14.45 -14.18 17.41
N LEU A 90 14.21 -13.49 16.29
CA LEU A 90 14.90 -12.27 15.89
C LEU A 90 13.87 -11.14 15.86
N LEU A 91 14.02 -10.17 16.75
CA LEU A 91 12.98 -9.17 17.03
C LEU A 91 13.54 -7.75 16.91
N PHE A 92 12.82 -6.87 16.22
CA PHE A 92 13.01 -5.43 16.39
C PHE A 92 12.56 -5.02 17.80
N TYR A 93 13.25 -4.06 18.42
CA TYR A 93 12.88 -3.52 19.72
C TYR A 93 12.97 -2.00 19.73
N ASP A 94 11.87 -1.36 20.12
CA ASP A 94 11.81 0.08 20.38
C ASP A 94 11.69 0.33 21.90
N ASP A 95 12.42 1.35 22.39
CA ASP A 95 12.41 1.73 23.81
C ASP A 95 11.21 2.63 24.15
N PHE A 96 10.10 2.47 23.42
CA PHE A 96 8.93 3.33 23.57
C PHE A 96 8.44 3.30 25.02
N LYS A 97 8.51 4.46 25.68
CA LYS A 97 7.97 4.67 27.01
C LYS A 97 6.72 5.51 26.84
N PRO A 98 5.51 4.96 27.06
CA PRO A 98 4.28 5.72 26.93
C PRO A 98 4.30 6.89 27.92
N GLY A 99 4.51 8.10 27.40
CA GLY A 99 4.43 9.35 28.18
C GLY A 99 3.01 9.92 28.21
N ASN A 100 2.19 9.59 27.21
CA ASN A 100 0.81 10.03 27.07
C ASN A 100 -0.06 8.91 26.46
N LYS A 101 -1.40 8.99 26.62
CA LYS A 101 -2.34 8.04 26.00
C LYS A 101 -2.41 8.16 24.47
N HIS A 102 -2.00 9.31 23.94
CA HIS A 102 -2.13 9.65 22.54
C HIS A 102 -1.20 8.80 21.65
N GLU A 103 -0.04 8.43 22.18
CA GLU A 103 0.99 7.65 21.49
C GLU A 103 0.91 6.14 21.75
N LEU A 104 -0.14 5.64 22.40
CA LEU A 104 -0.25 4.22 22.76
C LEU A 104 -0.18 3.26 21.55
N SER A 105 -0.64 3.71 20.39
CA SER A 105 -0.50 3.00 19.11
C SER A 105 0.95 2.72 18.70
N LEU A 106 1.93 3.43 19.27
CA LEU A 106 3.36 3.28 18.99
C LEU A 106 4.06 2.28 19.93
N ASN A 107 3.34 1.71 20.89
CA ASN A 107 3.93 0.83 21.91
C ASN A 107 4.15 -0.62 21.45
N SER A 108 5.16 -0.84 20.60
CA SER A 108 5.56 -2.19 20.16
C SER A 108 6.10 -3.07 21.30
N SER A 109 6.61 -2.48 22.38
CA SER A 109 7.24 -3.20 23.50
C SER A 109 6.30 -4.15 24.24
N GLN A 110 4.98 -3.87 24.23
CA GLN A 110 4.00 -4.69 24.92
C GLN A 110 3.85 -6.08 24.28
N GLY A 111 3.76 -6.14 22.95
CA GLY A 111 3.68 -7.42 22.22
C GLY A 111 4.93 -8.27 22.40
N ILE A 112 6.10 -7.63 22.39
CA ILE A 112 7.39 -8.30 22.61
C ILE A 112 7.44 -8.94 24.00
N LYS A 113 6.92 -8.26 25.02
CA LYS A 113 6.91 -8.80 26.39
C LYS A 113 6.13 -10.11 26.49
N TYR A 114 4.91 -10.15 25.93
CA TYR A 114 4.09 -11.38 25.95
C TYR A 114 4.78 -12.51 25.18
N PHE A 115 5.32 -12.20 24.00
CA PHE A 115 6.07 -13.18 23.21
C PHE A 115 7.28 -13.75 23.98
N MET A 116 8.02 -12.89 24.68
CA MET A 116 9.18 -13.31 25.46
C MET A 116 8.80 -14.19 26.66
N GLU A 117 7.70 -13.89 27.34
CA GLU A 117 7.17 -14.74 28.42
C GLU A 117 6.86 -16.16 27.92
N ASP A 118 6.21 -16.26 26.76
CA ASP A 118 5.91 -17.54 26.12
C ASP A 118 7.18 -18.28 25.67
N TRP A 119 8.13 -17.57 25.07
CA TRP A 119 9.38 -18.17 24.59
C TRP A 119 10.29 -18.65 25.72
N GLU A 120 10.44 -17.85 26.79
CA GLU A 120 11.18 -18.24 28.00
C GLU A 120 10.55 -19.47 28.66
N SER A 121 9.22 -19.53 28.73
CA SER A 121 8.46 -20.66 29.25
C SER A 121 8.67 -21.92 28.40
N TYR A 122 8.51 -21.80 27.08
CA TYR A 122 8.70 -22.90 26.13
C TYR A 122 10.12 -23.46 26.17
N CYS A 123 11.13 -22.60 26.28
CA CYS A 123 12.54 -23.00 26.37
C CYS A 123 12.95 -23.50 27.76
N ASN A 124 12.12 -23.31 28.80
CA ASN A 124 12.50 -23.47 30.21
C ASN A 124 13.77 -22.66 30.54
N GLY A 125 13.71 -21.36 30.24
CA GLY A 125 14.81 -20.40 30.36
C GLY A 125 15.70 -20.30 29.12
N LEU A 126 16.38 -19.16 28.99
CA LEU A 126 17.27 -18.84 27.86
C LEU A 126 18.75 -19.02 28.23
N ASP A 127 19.51 -19.59 27.30
CA ASP A 127 20.96 -19.69 27.39
C ASP A 127 21.63 -18.37 26.99
N GLU A 128 21.07 -17.63 26.04
CA GLU A 128 21.65 -16.37 25.55
C GLU A 128 20.60 -15.34 25.12
N ILE A 129 20.86 -14.06 25.40
CA ILE A 129 20.23 -12.94 24.69
C ILE A 129 21.32 -12.12 24.00
N GLU A 130 21.14 -11.87 22.71
CA GLU A 130 22.02 -11.05 21.90
C GLU A 130 21.36 -9.72 21.58
N TYR A 131 22.08 -8.63 21.82
CA TYR A 131 21.62 -7.27 21.59
C TYR A 131 22.43 -6.64 20.45
N ILE A 132 21.73 -6.15 19.44
CA ILE A 132 22.33 -5.38 18.35
C ILE A 132 21.95 -3.92 18.51
N ASN A 133 22.95 -3.06 18.71
CA ASN A 133 22.80 -1.62 18.93
C ASN A 133 21.88 -1.23 20.10
N MET A 134 21.75 -2.08 21.12
CA MET A 134 20.97 -1.77 22.32
C MET A 134 21.60 -2.29 23.61
N GLY A 135 21.11 -1.73 24.72
CA GLY A 135 21.44 -2.17 26.06
C GLY A 135 20.59 -3.37 26.52
N LYS A 136 20.93 -3.87 27.71
CA LYS A 136 20.22 -4.98 28.34
C LYS A 136 18.77 -4.61 28.68
N LEU A 137 17.84 -5.47 28.29
CA LEU A 137 16.43 -5.43 28.69
C LEU A 137 16.16 -6.21 29.99
N ALA A 138 14.93 -6.15 30.48
CA ALA A 138 14.49 -6.82 31.71
C ALA A 138 14.34 -8.35 31.60
N PHE A 139 14.70 -8.95 30.45
CA PHE A 139 14.65 -10.40 30.21
C PHE A 139 15.91 -11.10 30.73
N ASN A 140 15.76 -12.37 31.13
CA ASN A 140 16.83 -13.12 31.79
C ASN A 140 17.36 -14.26 30.91
N ALA A 141 18.68 -14.27 30.73
CA ALA A 141 19.42 -15.39 30.13
C ALA A 141 20.71 -15.66 30.90
N ARG A 142 21.30 -16.85 30.67
CA ARG A 142 22.59 -17.24 31.26
C ARG A 142 23.73 -16.37 30.75
N ASN A 143 23.71 -16.01 29.47
CA ASN A 143 24.70 -15.17 28.82
C ASN A 143 24.05 -14.01 28.07
N TYR A 144 24.83 -12.94 27.90
CA TYR A 144 24.42 -11.78 27.11
C TYR A 144 25.54 -11.40 26.14
N ALA A 145 25.15 -11.07 24.92
CA ALA A 145 26.06 -10.64 23.88
C ALA A 145 25.65 -9.28 23.31
N TYR A 146 26.62 -8.52 22.85
CA TYR A 146 26.42 -7.17 22.34
C TYR A 146 27.17 -7.01 21.02
N ILE A 147 26.44 -6.63 19.97
CA ILE A 147 26.98 -6.25 18.67
C ILE A 147 26.62 -4.79 18.47
N ASN A 148 27.58 -3.89 18.67
CA ASN A 148 27.38 -2.46 18.54
C ASN A 148 28.26 -1.90 17.42
N SER A 149 27.65 -1.13 16.52
CA SER A 149 28.32 -0.36 15.47
C SER A 149 27.36 0.62 14.80
N THR A 150 27.89 1.69 14.24
CA THR A 150 27.14 2.63 13.39
C THR A 150 27.29 2.32 11.90
N ASN A 151 27.86 1.16 11.56
CA ASN A 151 28.16 0.75 10.19
C ASN A 151 27.61 -0.66 9.93
N TYR A 152 26.66 -0.78 9.00
CA TYR A 152 26.03 -2.06 8.65
C TYR A 152 27.02 -3.10 8.08
N TYR A 153 28.15 -2.69 7.49
CA TYR A 153 29.22 -3.62 7.09
C TYR A 153 29.88 -4.31 8.29
N ASP A 154 30.17 -3.52 9.34
CA ASP A 154 30.78 -4.01 10.58
C ASP A 154 29.82 -4.85 11.41
N ILE A 155 28.53 -4.48 11.45
CA ILE A 155 27.49 -5.29 12.12
C ILE A 155 27.41 -6.67 11.47
N ALA A 156 27.26 -6.74 10.14
CA ALA A 156 27.21 -8.01 9.42
C ALA A 156 28.48 -8.86 9.64
N ALA A 157 29.66 -8.24 9.61
CA ALA A 157 30.93 -8.91 9.90
C ALA A 157 30.99 -9.47 11.33
N LYS A 158 30.52 -8.71 12.33
CA LYS A 158 30.48 -9.14 13.74
C LYS A 158 29.48 -10.28 13.97
N ILE A 159 28.30 -10.22 13.35
CA ILE A 159 27.33 -11.32 13.34
C ILE A 159 27.97 -12.57 12.74
N ALA A 160 28.58 -12.44 11.56
CA ALA A 160 29.22 -13.56 10.86
C ALA A 160 30.35 -14.22 11.69
N LEU A 161 31.25 -13.42 12.27
CA LEU A 161 32.36 -13.93 13.08
C LEU A 161 31.95 -14.52 14.42
N ARG A 162 30.75 -14.19 14.90
CA ARG A 162 30.21 -14.69 16.15
C ARG A 162 29.52 -16.04 15.97
N HIS A 163 28.74 -16.19 14.91
CA HIS A 163 27.90 -17.37 14.70
C HIS A 163 28.58 -18.46 13.87
N TRP A 164 29.55 -18.10 13.00
CA TRP A 164 30.33 -19.07 12.24
C TRP A 164 31.78 -19.14 12.71
N LYS A 165 32.23 -20.37 12.98
CA LYS A 165 33.67 -20.63 13.21
C LYS A 165 34.47 -20.62 11.91
N ARG A 166 33.87 -21.14 10.83
CA ARG A 166 34.38 -21.17 9.46
C ARG A 166 33.19 -21.21 8.50
N SER A 167 33.35 -20.64 7.32
CA SER A 167 32.45 -20.87 6.21
C SER A 167 33.22 -20.76 4.89
N LYS A 168 33.08 -21.77 4.02
CA LYS A 168 33.68 -21.75 2.68
C LYS A 168 32.91 -20.87 1.70
N THR A 169 31.65 -20.57 2.01
CA THR A 169 30.75 -19.76 1.20
C THR A 169 30.26 -18.57 2.01
N CYS A 170 30.22 -17.38 1.41
CA CYS A 170 29.43 -16.27 1.95
C CYS A 170 28.51 -15.70 0.89
N ILE A 171 27.39 -15.14 1.33
CA ILE A 171 26.48 -14.39 0.47
C ILE A 171 26.77 -12.90 0.68
N VAL A 172 26.76 -12.13 -0.40
CA VAL A 172 27.02 -10.70 -0.39
C VAL A 172 25.96 -9.92 -1.15
N SER A 173 25.51 -8.81 -0.57
CA SER A 173 24.59 -7.86 -1.20
C SER A 173 25.07 -6.42 -0.99
N TYR A 174 24.52 -5.48 -1.75
CA TYR A 174 24.68 -4.07 -1.44
C TYR A 174 23.94 -3.71 -0.15
N ALA A 175 24.58 -2.90 0.68
CA ALA A 175 23.91 -2.18 1.75
C ALA A 175 24.33 -0.71 1.71
N GLY A 176 23.39 0.17 2.03
CA GLY A 176 23.60 1.59 1.95
C GLY A 176 22.34 2.41 2.09
N ASP A 177 22.58 3.70 2.24
CA ASP A 177 21.60 4.76 2.08
C ASP A 177 21.83 5.35 0.69
N PHE A 178 20.97 4.94 -0.23
CA PHE A 178 20.94 5.30 -1.64
C PHE A 178 19.67 6.11 -1.96
N ASP A 179 19.02 6.70 -0.94
CA ASP A 179 17.90 7.60 -1.12
C ASP A 179 18.35 8.89 -1.80
N GLU A 180 18.42 8.83 -3.11
CA GLU A 180 18.63 9.97 -3.98
C GLU A 180 17.31 10.29 -4.67
N TYR A 181 16.90 11.56 -4.57
CA TYR A 181 15.69 12.07 -5.20
C TYR A 181 16.05 13.14 -6.21
N ASN A 182 15.66 12.91 -7.45
CA ASN A 182 15.72 13.92 -8.50
C ASN A 182 14.32 14.54 -8.68
N VAL A 183 14.21 15.86 -8.62
CA VAL A 183 12.90 16.52 -8.79
C VAL A 183 12.64 16.77 -10.27
N THR A 184 11.59 16.15 -10.81
CA THR A 184 11.02 16.55 -12.10
C THR A 184 10.03 17.67 -11.84
N LYS A 185 10.19 18.79 -12.54
CA LYS A 185 9.21 19.88 -12.54
C LYS A 185 9.14 20.53 -13.92
N GLY A 186 7.97 21.03 -14.27
CA GLY A 186 7.77 21.73 -15.53
C GLY A 186 6.44 22.46 -15.56
N SER A 187 6.25 23.22 -16.63
CA SER A 187 5.01 23.95 -16.87
C SER A 187 4.78 24.17 -18.35
N PHE A 188 3.52 24.21 -18.76
CA PHE A 188 3.12 24.58 -20.11
C PHE A 188 1.75 25.28 -20.09
N THR A 189 1.45 25.99 -21.17
CA THR A 189 0.17 26.67 -21.36
C THR A 189 -0.51 26.11 -22.59
N THR A 190 -1.83 25.98 -22.55
CA THR A 190 -2.66 25.50 -23.66
C THR A 190 -3.94 26.32 -23.78
N GLN A 191 -4.59 26.28 -24.95
CA GLN A 191 -5.91 26.88 -25.17
C GLN A 191 -6.91 25.81 -25.55
N LEU A 192 -8.07 25.83 -24.90
CA LEU A 192 -9.13 24.85 -25.06
C LEU A 192 -10.46 25.55 -25.29
N GLY A 193 -11.16 25.16 -26.35
CA GLY A 193 -12.55 25.55 -26.58
C GLY A 193 -13.50 24.53 -25.96
N GLY A 194 -14.29 24.94 -24.98
CA GLY A 194 -15.33 24.08 -24.44
C GLY A 194 -16.38 23.72 -25.49
N LYS A 195 -16.62 22.42 -25.66
CA LYS A 195 -17.68 21.88 -26.51
C LYS A 195 -18.57 20.99 -25.65
N ILE A 196 -19.87 21.25 -25.63
CA ILE A 196 -20.79 20.50 -24.79
C ILE A 196 -21.93 20.00 -25.64
N GLU A 197 -22.19 18.70 -25.60
CA GLU A 197 -23.40 18.12 -26.16
C GLU A 197 -24.30 17.66 -25.02
N ARG A 198 -25.60 17.93 -25.15
CA ARG A 198 -26.61 17.53 -24.18
C ARG A 198 -27.67 16.73 -24.88
N MET A 199 -27.98 15.56 -24.34
CA MET A 199 -29.04 14.71 -24.83
C MET A 199 -29.87 14.19 -23.68
N LYS A 200 -31.09 13.77 -24.00
CA LYS A 200 -32.04 13.27 -23.03
C LYS A 200 -32.65 11.97 -23.55
N ILE A 201 -32.64 10.96 -22.71
CA ILE A 201 -33.19 9.65 -23.01
C ILE A 201 -34.23 9.32 -21.95
N THR A 202 -35.46 9.05 -22.40
CA THR A 202 -36.55 8.67 -21.52
C THR A 202 -36.62 7.14 -21.45
N LEU A 203 -36.43 6.59 -20.26
CA LEU A 203 -36.51 5.16 -19.97
C LEU A 203 -37.75 4.86 -19.12
N PRO A 204 -38.41 3.71 -19.30
CA PRO A 204 -39.44 3.26 -18.36
C PRO A 204 -38.82 2.94 -16.99
N GLU A 205 -39.64 2.79 -15.95
CA GLU A 205 -39.20 2.22 -14.68
C GLU A 205 -38.75 0.75 -14.85
N PRO A 206 -37.63 0.31 -14.23
CA PRO A 206 -37.23 -1.10 -14.25
C PRO A 206 -38.20 -1.97 -13.45
N GLU A 207 -38.60 -3.12 -14.02
CA GLU A 207 -39.47 -4.10 -13.37
C GLU A 207 -38.64 -5.29 -12.81
N GLY A 208 -38.81 -5.59 -11.51
CA GLY A 208 -38.14 -6.72 -10.85
C GLY A 208 -36.63 -6.52 -10.66
N ILE A 209 -35.84 -7.61 -10.82
CA ILE A 209 -34.38 -7.60 -10.68
C ILE A 209 -33.63 -7.20 -11.97
N GLY A 210 -34.36 -6.83 -13.03
CA GLY A 210 -33.80 -6.49 -14.33
C GLY A 210 -33.56 -4.99 -14.52
N GLY A 211 -32.67 -4.63 -15.44
CA GLY A 211 -32.44 -3.25 -15.86
C GLY A 211 -33.13 -2.91 -17.18
N VAL A 212 -33.40 -1.63 -17.38
CA VAL A 212 -33.84 -1.07 -18.67
C VAL A 212 -32.73 -0.20 -19.23
N TYR A 213 -32.48 -0.32 -20.53
CA TYR A 213 -31.28 0.24 -21.15
C TYR A 213 -31.60 0.97 -22.44
N ALA A 214 -30.80 1.98 -22.76
CA ALA A 214 -30.84 2.67 -24.04
C ALA A 214 -29.43 3.00 -24.52
N ASP A 215 -29.21 2.80 -25.82
CA ASP A 215 -27.95 3.13 -26.48
C ASP A 215 -27.94 4.58 -26.97
N PHE A 216 -26.75 5.17 -26.99
CA PHE A 216 -26.46 6.47 -27.61
C PHE A 216 -25.08 6.44 -28.27
N ASP A 217 -24.80 7.42 -29.13
CA ASP A 217 -23.53 7.52 -29.85
C ASP A 217 -22.63 8.58 -29.23
N VAL A 218 -21.36 8.23 -29.08
CA VAL A 218 -20.30 9.13 -28.62
C VAL A 218 -19.24 9.24 -29.70
N THR A 219 -19.00 10.45 -30.18
CA THR A 219 -18.04 10.74 -31.26
C THR A 219 -16.99 11.74 -30.81
N PRO A 220 -15.85 11.85 -31.51
CA PRO A 220 -14.94 12.98 -31.29
C PRO A 220 -15.69 14.32 -31.45
N PRO A 221 -15.34 15.37 -30.67
CA PRO A 221 -14.15 15.51 -29.83
C PRO A 221 -14.42 15.34 -28.32
N TYR A 222 -15.46 14.59 -27.93
CA TYR A 222 -15.82 14.43 -26.52
C TYR A 222 -14.84 13.49 -25.80
N VAL A 223 -14.43 13.85 -24.59
CA VAL A 223 -13.49 13.06 -23.76
C VAL A 223 -14.07 12.64 -22.41
N TYR A 224 -15.20 13.21 -22.00
CA TYR A 224 -15.83 12.92 -20.73
C TYR A 224 -17.36 12.91 -20.82
N ILE A 225 -18.02 12.05 -20.04
CA ILE A 225 -19.48 11.89 -20.00
C ILE A 225 -19.96 12.07 -18.57
N GLU A 226 -21.05 12.79 -18.40
CA GLU A 226 -21.88 12.77 -17.19
C GLU A 226 -23.29 12.36 -17.59
N ALA A 227 -23.88 11.41 -16.86
CA ALA A 227 -25.29 11.06 -16.99
C ALA A 227 -25.96 11.22 -15.63
N SER A 228 -27.19 11.72 -15.63
CA SER A 228 -27.91 11.90 -14.39
C SER A 228 -29.42 11.82 -14.56
N VAL A 229 -30.09 11.38 -13.51
CA VAL A 229 -31.54 11.26 -13.45
C VAL A 229 -32.04 11.89 -12.16
N THR A 230 -33.16 12.59 -12.22
CA THR A 230 -33.85 13.14 -11.04
C THR A 230 -35.31 12.78 -11.12
N TRP A 231 -35.95 12.57 -9.97
CA TRP A 231 -37.39 12.30 -9.92
C TRP A 231 -38.06 13.02 -8.75
N ASN A 232 -39.38 12.96 -8.71
CA ASN A 232 -40.15 13.67 -7.70
C ASN A 232 -40.12 12.88 -6.37
N PRO A 233 -39.67 13.47 -5.24
CA PRO A 233 -39.62 12.80 -3.94
C PRO A 233 -40.99 12.44 -3.35
N LEU A 234 -42.08 13.03 -3.86
CA LEU A 234 -43.45 12.67 -3.48
C LEU A 234 -43.92 11.37 -4.15
N LEU A 235 -43.24 10.93 -5.21
CA LEU A 235 -43.47 9.64 -5.89
C LEU A 235 -42.55 8.59 -5.26
N ARG A 236 -42.71 8.33 -3.95
CA ARG A 236 -42.00 7.23 -3.29
C ARG A 236 -42.37 5.92 -3.97
N GLY A 237 -41.38 5.15 -4.36
CA GLY A 237 -41.55 3.85 -5.00
C GLY A 237 -40.29 3.55 -5.79
N HIS A 238 -39.49 2.63 -5.26
CA HIS A 238 -38.30 2.02 -5.85
C HIS A 238 -37.02 2.89 -5.88
N ASP A 239 -35.94 2.28 -5.40
CA ASP A 239 -34.60 2.83 -5.28
C ASP A 239 -33.90 2.55 -6.61
N ILE A 240 -33.82 3.56 -7.48
CA ILE A 240 -33.32 3.38 -8.85
C ILE A 240 -31.85 3.75 -8.86
N ASP A 241 -31.04 2.84 -9.38
CA ASP A 241 -29.62 3.09 -9.65
C ASP A 241 -29.43 3.41 -11.14
N LEU A 242 -28.49 4.31 -11.42
CA LEU A 242 -28.08 4.67 -12.77
C LEU A 242 -26.76 3.97 -13.09
N GLN A 243 -26.65 3.43 -14.30
CA GLN A 243 -25.46 2.73 -14.77
C GLN A 243 -25.00 3.31 -16.11
N LEU A 244 -23.69 3.42 -16.32
CA LEU A 244 -23.08 3.87 -17.56
C LEU A 244 -22.17 2.77 -18.13
N TYR A 245 -22.32 2.53 -19.43
CA TYR A 245 -21.59 1.49 -20.15
C TYR A 245 -20.92 2.07 -21.39
N ASP A 246 -19.64 1.72 -21.55
CA ASP A 246 -18.98 1.71 -22.85
C ASP A 246 -19.18 0.31 -23.45
N ASN A 247 -19.89 0.19 -24.58
CA ASN A 247 -20.21 -1.14 -25.12
C ASN A 247 -18.96 -1.94 -25.58
N ALA A 248 -17.80 -1.30 -25.75
CA ALA A 248 -16.55 -1.99 -26.05
C ALA A 248 -15.81 -2.49 -24.80
N PHE A 249 -16.09 -1.93 -23.62
CA PHE A 249 -15.35 -2.20 -22.39
C PHE A 249 -16.21 -2.85 -21.29
N GLY A 250 -17.46 -2.42 -21.14
CA GLY A 250 -18.40 -2.87 -20.10
C GLY A 250 -18.98 -1.70 -19.31
N MET A 251 -19.48 -2.00 -18.12
CA MET A 251 -19.94 -0.98 -17.16
C MET A 251 -18.73 -0.17 -16.69
N VAL A 252 -18.79 1.15 -16.84
CA VAL A 252 -17.69 2.06 -16.46
C VAL A 252 -18.00 2.88 -15.22
N ASP A 253 -19.27 3.00 -14.86
CA ASP A 253 -19.71 3.62 -13.61
C ASP A 253 -21.13 3.17 -13.26
N ALA A 254 -21.44 3.14 -11.96
CA ALA A 254 -22.75 2.82 -11.41
C ALA A 254 -22.97 3.63 -10.14
N SER A 255 -24.16 4.19 -10.00
CA SER A 255 -24.52 4.96 -8.81
C SER A 255 -25.09 4.04 -7.73
N GLU A 256 -24.86 4.40 -6.48
CA GLU A 256 -25.32 3.68 -5.28
C GLU A 256 -25.90 4.68 -4.25
N ASN A 257 -26.49 5.79 -4.73
CA ASN A 257 -26.94 6.83 -3.83
C ASN A 257 -28.17 6.36 -3.05
N TRP A 258 -28.07 6.30 -1.72
CA TRP A 258 -29.22 5.86 -0.93
C TRP A 258 -30.31 6.95 -0.91
N ASN A 259 -31.29 6.79 -1.78
CA ASN A 259 -32.31 7.81 -2.07
C ASN A 259 -33.16 8.19 -0.83
N ALA A 260 -33.19 7.34 0.21
CA ALA A 260 -33.85 7.61 1.48
C ALA A 260 -33.17 8.73 2.31
N LEU A 261 -31.87 8.96 2.13
CA LEU A 261 -31.08 9.92 2.91
C LEU A 261 -30.62 11.14 2.10
N PHE A 262 -30.34 10.98 0.81
CA PHE A 262 -29.59 11.97 0.02
C PHE A 262 -30.41 12.69 -1.07
N GLY A 263 -31.68 12.31 -1.25
CA GLY A 263 -32.57 12.92 -2.25
C GLY A 263 -32.93 11.95 -3.36
N THR A 264 -33.65 12.42 -4.37
CA THR A 264 -34.16 11.60 -5.49
C THR A 264 -33.38 11.90 -6.76
N HIS A 265 -32.11 11.48 -6.74
CA HIS A 265 -31.16 11.75 -7.80
C HIS A 265 -30.06 10.70 -7.85
N GLU A 266 -29.74 10.27 -9.07
CA GLU A 266 -28.54 9.51 -9.37
C GLU A 266 -27.69 10.24 -10.40
N SER A 267 -26.37 10.11 -10.27
CA SER A 267 -25.41 10.55 -11.26
C SER A 267 -24.29 9.52 -11.43
N VAL A 268 -23.84 9.39 -12.67
CA VAL A 268 -22.68 8.59 -13.07
C VAL A 268 -21.85 9.39 -14.05
N SER A 269 -20.57 9.10 -14.13
CA SER A 269 -19.64 9.83 -14.98
C SER A 269 -18.45 8.97 -15.39
N SER A 270 -17.90 9.22 -16.56
CA SER A 270 -16.73 8.47 -17.01
C SER A 270 -15.91 9.22 -18.04
N TYR A 271 -14.61 8.92 -18.05
CA TYR A 271 -13.74 9.21 -19.17
C TYR A 271 -14.13 8.35 -20.38
N ILE A 272 -14.07 8.92 -21.58
CA ILE A 272 -14.41 8.19 -22.81
C ILE A 272 -13.24 7.29 -23.22
N PHE A 273 -13.35 6.00 -22.91
CA PHE A 273 -12.37 4.99 -23.33
C PHE A 273 -12.44 4.70 -24.84
N ASN A 274 -13.66 4.56 -25.38
CA ASN A 274 -13.89 4.27 -26.79
C ASN A 274 -14.98 5.17 -27.40
N TYR A 275 -14.80 5.53 -28.67
CA TYR A 275 -15.86 6.15 -29.46
C TYR A 275 -16.78 5.10 -30.08
N GLY A 276 -18.06 5.44 -30.25
CA GLY A 276 -19.08 4.56 -30.81
C GLY A 276 -20.29 4.45 -29.91
N LYS A 277 -20.83 3.23 -29.78
CA LYS A 277 -22.05 2.98 -29.03
C LYS A 277 -21.77 2.92 -27.52
N TRP A 278 -22.49 3.74 -26.78
CA TRP A 278 -22.54 3.76 -25.33
C TRP A 278 -23.96 3.46 -24.86
N LYS A 279 -24.12 3.15 -23.58
CA LYS A 279 -25.42 2.78 -23.02
C LYS A 279 -25.59 3.32 -21.61
N VAL A 280 -26.79 3.81 -21.33
CA VAL A 280 -27.26 4.08 -19.96
C VAL A 280 -28.26 3.01 -19.55
N GLY A 281 -28.23 2.63 -18.28
CA GLY A 281 -29.14 1.67 -17.68
C GLY A 281 -29.77 2.22 -16.41
N LEU A 282 -31.04 1.91 -16.19
CA LEU A 282 -31.69 2.06 -14.88
C LEU A 282 -31.95 0.67 -14.31
N THR A 283 -31.53 0.46 -13.07
CA THR A 283 -31.79 -0.77 -12.31
C THR A 283 -32.52 -0.46 -11.02
N ASN A 284 -33.17 -1.45 -10.43
CA ASN A 284 -33.81 -1.32 -9.12
C ASN A 284 -32.92 -2.02 -8.08
N MET A 285 -32.58 -1.33 -7.00
CA MET A 285 -31.95 -1.98 -5.86
C MET A 285 -33.03 -2.74 -5.08
N PRO A 286 -32.93 -4.07 -4.89
CA PRO A 286 -33.84 -4.79 -4.02
C PRO A 286 -33.55 -4.38 -2.57
N THR A 287 -34.23 -3.32 -2.11
CA THR A 287 -34.18 -2.92 -0.71
C THR A 287 -34.94 -3.94 0.14
N GLU A 288 -34.28 -4.44 1.18
CA GLU A 288 -34.75 -5.57 1.97
C GLU A 288 -36.16 -5.41 2.55
N ASP A 289 -37.00 -6.41 2.26
CA ASP A 289 -38.10 -6.96 3.08
C ASP A 289 -38.99 -5.97 3.87
N LEU A 290 -39.41 -4.87 3.26
CA LEU A 290 -40.49 -4.03 3.77
C LEU A 290 -41.82 -4.35 3.09
N ASN A 291 -42.36 -5.50 3.50
CA ASN A 291 -43.75 -5.95 3.43
C ASN A 291 -44.52 -5.72 2.12
N ASP A 292 -44.85 -6.85 1.49
CA ASP A 292 -46.02 -7.06 0.63
C ASP A 292 -47.24 -6.22 1.07
N TYR A 293 -47.40 -5.03 0.48
CA TYR A 293 -48.63 -4.26 0.55
C TYR A 293 -49.06 -3.88 -0.86
N ILE A 294 -49.97 -4.71 -1.39
CA ILE A 294 -50.97 -4.40 -2.42
C ILE A 294 -50.45 -3.47 -3.53
N ALA A 295 -49.83 -4.05 -4.54
CA ALA A 295 -49.59 -3.39 -5.81
C ALA A 295 -50.94 -3.09 -6.48
N LEU A 296 -51.46 -1.88 -6.28
CA LEU A 296 -52.39 -1.28 -7.23
C LEU A 296 -51.64 -1.12 -8.57
N PRO A 297 -52.31 -1.22 -9.73
CA PRO A 297 -51.67 -0.93 -11.01
C PRO A 297 -51.26 0.55 -11.02
N GLU A 298 -50.02 0.81 -10.63
CA GLU A 298 -49.44 2.14 -10.76
C GLU A 298 -49.24 2.44 -12.25
N PRO A 299 -49.48 3.69 -12.68
CA PRO A 299 -49.16 4.09 -14.04
C PRO A 299 -47.67 3.87 -14.29
N LYS A 300 -47.30 3.26 -15.43
CA LYS A 300 -45.90 3.11 -15.85
C LYS A 300 -45.17 4.44 -15.71
N ARG A 301 -44.17 4.49 -14.84
CA ARG A 301 -43.33 5.68 -14.66
C ARG A 301 -42.24 5.71 -15.72
N TYR A 302 -41.82 6.91 -16.08
CA TYR A 302 -40.73 7.14 -17.02
C TYR A 302 -39.78 8.15 -16.41
N TYR A 303 -38.49 7.92 -16.61
CA TYR A 303 -37.40 8.71 -16.06
C TYR A 303 -36.58 9.31 -17.21
N ASP A 304 -36.31 10.60 -17.09
CA ASP A 304 -35.48 11.33 -18.03
C ASP A 304 -34.02 11.27 -17.57
N VAL A 305 -33.21 10.47 -18.26
CA VAL A 305 -31.75 10.43 -18.10
C VAL A 305 -31.16 11.55 -18.96
N ASN A 306 -30.54 12.53 -18.31
CA ASN A 306 -29.85 13.64 -18.96
C ASN A 306 -28.37 13.30 -19.08
N ILE A 307 -27.88 13.25 -20.31
CA ILE A 307 -26.49 12.92 -20.63
C ILE A 307 -25.82 14.19 -21.17
N THR A 308 -24.65 14.51 -20.63
CA THR A 308 -23.80 15.62 -21.06
C THR A 308 -22.44 15.09 -21.48
N LEU A 309 -22.02 15.39 -22.70
CA LEU A 309 -20.69 15.07 -23.23
C LEU A 309 -19.84 16.33 -23.20
N TYR A 310 -18.62 16.23 -22.68
CA TYR A 310 -17.67 17.33 -22.58
C TYR A 310 -16.48 17.10 -23.51
N GLY A 311 -16.23 18.07 -24.39
CA GLY A 311 -15.03 18.14 -25.20
C GLY A 311 -13.81 18.53 -24.37
N GLY A 312 -12.66 18.00 -24.74
CA GLY A 312 -11.42 18.27 -24.04
C GLY A 312 -10.20 17.75 -24.79
N GLU A 313 -9.04 17.89 -24.16
CA GLU A 313 -7.76 17.46 -24.73
C GLU A 313 -6.90 16.77 -23.67
N ILE A 314 -5.97 15.96 -24.14
CA ILE A 314 -5.05 15.17 -23.33
C ILE A 314 -3.64 15.71 -23.53
N TYR A 315 -2.94 15.97 -22.44
CA TYR A 315 -1.58 16.48 -22.44
C TYR A 315 -0.64 15.48 -21.77
N GLU A 316 0.38 15.03 -22.51
CA GLU A 316 1.39 14.12 -21.97
C GLU A 316 2.24 14.80 -20.90
N LEU A 317 2.49 14.07 -19.82
CA LEU A 317 3.42 14.44 -18.76
C LEU A 317 4.72 13.65 -18.93
N PRO A 318 5.86 14.13 -18.40
CA PRO A 318 7.09 13.36 -18.42
C PRO A 318 6.91 11.96 -17.84
N ARG A 319 7.50 10.97 -18.50
CA ARG A 319 7.49 9.57 -18.07
C ARG A 319 8.11 9.42 -16.68
N ILE A 320 7.52 8.54 -15.87
CA ILE A 320 8.10 8.08 -14.60
C ILE A 320 8.77 6.74 -14.86
N ASP A 321 10.09 6.66 -14.67
CA ASP A 321 10.88 5.46 -15.01
C ASP A 321 10.78 4.34 -13.98
N PHE A 322 10.54 4.69 -12.72
CA PHE A 322 10.42 3.71 -11.63
C PHE A 322 9.30 4.05 -10.66
N LYS A 323 9.46 5.15 -9.92
CA LYS A 323 8.50 5.59 -8.92
C LYS A 323 8.66 7.09 -8.73
N ALA A 324 7.55 7.78 -8.51
CA ALA A 324 7.53 9.16 -8.09
C ALA A 324 6.82 9.30 -6.74
N ARG A 325 7.31 10.21 -5.90
CA ARG A 325 6.71 10.61 -4.63
C ARG A 325 6.26 12.07 -4.66
N ASN A 326 5.19 12.36 -3.94
CA ASN A 326 4.61 13.69 -3.77
C ASN A 326 4.37 14.39 -5.11
N ALA A 327 3.68 13.70 -6.02
CA ALA A 327 3.31 14.28 -7.30
C ALA A 327 2.21 15.33 -7.10
N SER A 328 2.47 16.52 -7.61
CA SER A 328 1.55 17.65 -7.58
C SER A 328 1.38 18.20 -8.99
N ILE A 329 0.13 18.39 -9.40
CA ILE A 329 -0.24 19.00 -10.67
C ILE A 329 -1.22 20.13 -10.36
N GLU A 330 -0.83 21.37 -10.64
CA GLU A 330 -1.69 22.55 -10.57
C GLU A 330 -2.15 22.91 -11.98
N ILE A 331 -3.47 23.07 -12.15
CA ILE A 331 -4.09 23.51 -13.39
C ILE A 331 -4.84 24.81 -13.08
N LYS A 332 -4.45 25.91 -13.74
CA LYS A 332 -5.07 27.23 -13.56
C LYS A 332 -5.67 27.69 -14.87
N CYS A 333 -6.96 28.02 -14.84
CA CYS A 333 -7.64 28.63 -15.96
C CYS A 333 -7.40 30.15 -15.93
N SER A 334 -7.29 30.77 -17.11
CA SER A 334 -7.22 32.23 -17.25
C SER A 334 -8.48 32.94 -16.74
N GLU A 335 -9.57 32.21 -16.56
CA GLU A 335 -10.84 32.72 -16.09
C GLU A 335 -11.42 31.85 -14.97
N ASN A 336 -12.36 32.42 -14.21
CA ASN A 336 -13.05 31.71 -13.14
C ASN A 336 -14.26 30.91 -13.67
N ILE A 337 -14.01 29.95 -14.56
CA ILE A 337 -15.02 29.04 -15.12
C ILE A 337 -14.92 27.64 -14.52
N SER A 338 -16.00 26.86 -14.63
CA SER A 338 -16.00 25.45 -14.21
C SER A 338 -15.32 24.54 -15.24
N PHE A 339 -14.45 23.65 -14.78
CA PHE A 339 -13.82 22.61 -15.59
C PHE A 339 -13.53 21.36 -14.76
N GLY A 340 -13.30 20.25 -15.46
CA GLY A 340 -12.82 19.01 -14.87
C GLY A 340 -11.45 18.61 -15.41
N ALA A 341 -10.72 17.82 -14.62
CA ALA A 341 -9.46 17.22 -15.04
C ALA A 341 -9.29 15.82 -14.46
N THR A 342 -8.74 14.88 -15.22
CA THR A 342 -8.40 13.53 -14.74
C THR A 342 -6.97 13.17 -15.14
N LEU A 343 -6.22 12.61 -14.20
CA LEU A 343 -4.91 12.01 -14.44
C LEU A 343 -5.13 10.65 -15.12
N LEU A 344 -4.39 10.38 -16.18
CA LEU A 344 -4.41 9.10 -16.89
C LEU A 344 -3.06 8.41 -16.70
N SER A 345 -3.06 7.14 -16.29
CA SER A 345 -1.87 6.27 -16.24
C SER A 345 -2.00 5.17 -17.28
N ASN A 346 -1.14 5.20 -18.30
CA ASN A 346 -1.21 4.27 -19.45
C ASN A 346 -2.62 4.17 -20.07
N GLY A 347 -3.37 5.27 -20.08
CA GLY A 347 -4.75 5.34 -20.59
C GLY A 347 -5.85 4.97 -19.58
N ILE A 348 -5.49 4.58 -18.36
CA ILE A 348 -6.46 4.31 -17.28
C ILE A 348 -6.67 5.59 -16.45
N PRO A 349 -7.91 6.10 -16.35
CA PRO A 349 -8.20 7.33 -15.62
C PRO A 349 -8.21 7.12 -14.10
N TYR A 350 -7.73 8.12 -13.38
CA TYR A 350 -8.01 8.33 -11.96
C TYR A 350 -9.37 9.02 -11.81
N GLU A 351 -9.86 9.09 -10.57
CA GLU A 351 -11.04 9.89 -10.26
C GLU A 351 -10.88 11.34 -10.77
N PRO A 352 -11.93 11.90 -11.38
CA PRO A 352 -11.91 13.26 -11.89
C PRO A 352 -11.87 14.27 -10.75
N TYR A 353 -11.16 15.36 -10.97
CA TYR A 353 -11.17 16.54 -10.12
C TYR A 353 -12.01 17.62 -10.79
N TYR A 354 -12.74 18.38 -10.00
CA TYR A 354 -13.57 19.49 -10.47
C TYR A 354 -13.23 20.76 -9.71
N GLY A 355 -13.24 21.90 -10.42
CA GLY A 355 -12.92 23.18 -9.81
C GLY A 355 -13.37 24.36 -10.66
N ASN A 356 -13.38 25.53 -10.03
CA ASN A 356 -13.63 26.81 -10.69
C ASN A 356 -12.33 27.61 -10.72
N GLY A 357 -11.85 27.93 -11.91
CA GLY A 357 -10.61 28.68 -12.11
C GLY A 357 -9.30 27.95 -11.76
N ASN A 358 -9.32 26.97 -10.85
CA ASN A 358 -8.16 26.14 -10.54
C ASN A 358 -8.54 24.71 -10.09
N ILE A 359 -7.63 23.77 -10.34
CA ILE A 359 -7.63 22.40 -9.82
C ILE A 359 -6.21 22.06 -9.36
N THR A 360 -6.08 21.38 -8.22
CA THR A 360 -4.82 20.79 -7.76
C THR A 360 -4.99 19.30 -7.54
N ILE A 361 -4.15 18.51 -8.19
CA ILE A 361 -4.10 17.05 -8.07
C ILE A 361 -2.86 16.70 -7.24
N PHE A 362 -3.06 15.93 -6.17
CA PHE A 362 -1.97 15.40 -5.35
C PHE A 362 -2.02 13.88 -5.31
N ALA A 363 -0.93 13.24 -5.69
CA ALA A 363 -0.73 11.80 -5.56
C ALA A 363 0.52 11.54 -4.70
N PRO A 364 0.36 10.91 -3.51
CA PRO A 364 1.50 10.60 -2.64
C PRO A 364 2.56 9.76 -3.36
N GLU A 365 2.13 8.78 -4.16
CA GLU A 365 3.01 7.93 -4.94
C GLU A 365 2.40 7.63 -6.32
N LEU A 366 3.26 7.60 -7.34
CA LEU A 366 2.93 7.17 -8.70
C LEU A 366 3.96 6.11 -9.14
N GLY A 367 3.48 5.03 -9.76
CA GLY A 367 4.33 3.96 -10.29
C GLY A 367 4.97 4.33 -11.63
N ALA A 368 5.83 3.44 -12.13
CA ALA A 368 6.43 3.58 -13.46
C ALA A 368 5.36 3.60 -14.55
N GLY A 369 5.52 4.49 -15.54
CA GLY A 369 4.60 4.54 -16.67
C GLY A 369 4.54 5.90 -17.35
N ASN A 370 3.69 5.95 -18.37
CA ASN A 370 3.34 7.18 -19.05
C ASN A 370 2.11 7.77 -18.39
N TYR A 371 2.20 9.05 -18.05
CA TYR A 371 1.11 9.80 -17.46
C TYR A 371 0.67 10.90 -18.40
N SER A 372 -0.62 11.22 -18.38
CA SER A 372 -1.16 12.37 -19.08
C SER A 372 -2.28 12.99 -18.26
N ILE A 373 -2.60 14.25 -18.54
CA ILE A 373 -3.72 14.95 -17.93
C ILE A 373 -4.77 15.24 -18.99
N CYS A 374 -5.99 14.77 -18.77
CA CYS A 374 -7.15 15.13 -19.59
C CYS A 374 -7.84 16.33 -18.95
N ILE A 375 -8.06 17.40 -19.71
CA ILE A 375 -8.73 18.63 -19.25
C ILE A 375 -9.97 18.86 -20.12
N PHE A 376 -11.13 19.08 -19.48
CA PHE A 376 -12.39 19.31 -20.16
C PHE A 376 -13.16 20.50 -19.55
N PRO A 377 -13.34 21.60 -20.29
CA PRO A 377 -14.17 22.72 -19.85
C PRO A 377 -15.64 22.32 -19.73
N ARG A 378 -16.32 22.81 -18.69
CA ARG A 378 -17.76 22.58 -18.47
C ARG A 378 -18.63 23.77 -18.89
N GLU A 379 -18.02 24.72 -19.60
CA GLU A 379 -18.67 25.87 -20.23
C GLU A 379 -18.24 25.97 -21.70
N GLU A 380 -19.14 26.39 -22.59
CA GLU A 380 -18.86 26.54 -24.03
C GLU A 380 -18.06 27.82 -24.33
N LYS A 381 -16.86 27.88 -23.78
CA LYS A 381 -15.98 29.05 -23.85
C LYS A 381 -14.55 28.63 -24.18
N ALA A 382 -13.89 29.39 -25.04
CA ALA A 382 -12.46 29.27 -25.27
C ALA A 382 -11.69 29.96 -24.15
N VAL A 383 -10.84 29.21 -23.46
CA VAL A 383 -10.03 29.69 -22.33
C VAL A 383 -8.61 29.13 -22.40
N SER A 384 -7.68 29.81 -21.73
CA SER A 384 -6.29 29.36 -21.60
C SER A 384 -6.11 28.63 -20.27
N PHE A 385 -5.31 27.57 -20.27
CA PHE A 385 -4.92 26.85 -19.07
C PHE A 385 -3.41 26.85 -18.89
N ASP A 386 -2.95 27.17 -17.68
CA ASP A 386 -1.57 27.03 -17.24
C ASP A 386 -1.45 25.77 -16.36
N ILE A 387 -0.66 24.81 -16.81
CA ILE A 387 -0.41 23.55 -16.11
C ILE A 387 1.00 23.60 -15.53
N LYS A 388 1.13 23.29 -14.24
CA LYS A 388 2.41 23.11 -13.55
C LYS A 388 2.43 21.75 -12.89
N TYR A 389 3.54 21.04 -13.01
CA TYR A 389 3.70 19.74 -12.38
C TYR A 389 5.04 19.65 -11.66
N SER A 390 5.08 18.84 -10.60
CA SER A 390 6.30 18.52 -9.86
C SER A 390 6.18 17.19 -9.13
N TRP A 391 7.25 16.40 -9.11
CA TRP A 391 7.36 15.20 -8.26
C TRP A 391 8.82 14.85 -7.99
N LYS A 392 9.05 14.05 -6.94
CA LYS A 392 10.36 13.47 -6.62
C LYS A 392 10.48 12.10 -7.28
N ASN A 393 11.40 11.92 -8.22
CA ASN A 393 11.71 10.60 -8.76
C ASN A 393 12.55 9.84 -7.74
N VAL A 394 12.17 8.58 -7.51
CA VAL A 394 12.88 7.66 -6.64
C VAL A 394 13.81 6.82 -7.50
N GLU A 395 15.10 6.80 -7.17
CA GLU A 395 16.08 5.94 -7.83
C GLU A 395 15.87 4.47 -7.47
N ARG A 396 16.19 3.56 -8.40
CA ARG A 396 15.99 2.11 -8.18
C ARG A 396 16.93 1.51 -7.14
N MET A 397 18.08 2.17 -6.89
CA MET A 397 19.18 1.58 -6.12
C MET A 397 18.76 1.23 -4.68
N GLN A 398 18.06 2.13 -3.98
CA GLN A 398 17.59 1.87 -2.62
C GLN A 398 16.63 0.68 -2.55
N THR A 399 15.65 0.63 -3.46
CA THR A 399 14.69 -0.48 -3.47
C THR A 399 15.35 -1.80 -3.87
N ASN A 400 16.23 -1.77 -4.86
CA ASN A 400 16.95 -2.95 -5.31
C ASN A 400 17.91 -3.49 -4.26
N SER A 401 18.59 -2.64 -3.48
CA SER A 401 19.51 -3.10 -2.43
C SER A 401 18.76 -3.81 -1.30
N PHE A 402 17.57 -3.33 -0.90
CA PHE A 402 16.73 -4.03 0.07
C PHE A 402 16.16 -5.34 -0.45
N ALA A 403 15.67 -5.36 -1.68
CA ALA A 403 15.20 -6.60 -2.32
C ALA A 403 16.32 -7.64 -2.39
N ALA A 404 17.50 -7.23 -2.85
CA ALA A 404 18.68 -8.08 -2.94
C ALA A 404 19.17 -8.56 -1.56
N ALA A 405 19.23 -7.67 -0.56
CA ALA A 405 19.65 -8.05 0.80
C ALA A 405 18.66 -9.03 1.46
N SER A 406 17.36 -8.86 1.21
CA SER A 406 16.32 -9.76 1.71
C SER A 406 16.45 -11.16 1.08
N GLN A 407 16.60 -11.23 -0.24
CA GLN A 407 16.83 -12.49 -0.96
C GLN A 407 18.16 -13.13 -0.54
N ALA A 408 19.21 -12.33 -0.37
CA ALA A 408 20.51 -12.78 0.12
C ALA A 408 20.42 -13.38 1.52
N ALA A 409 19.63 -12.80 2.42
CA ALA A 409 19.41 -13.32 3.76
C ALA A 409 18.72 -14.71 3.74
N ILE A 410 17.74 -14.89 2.85
CA ILE A 410 17.06 -16.18 2.66
C ILE A 410 18.04 -17.21 2.09
N MET A 411 18.78 -16.87 1.03
CA MET A 411 19.79 -17.76 0.45
C MET A 411 20.87 -18.13 1.49
N ALA A 412 21.34 -17.16 2.27
CA ALA A 412 22.31 -17.36 3.33
C ALA A 412 21.79 -18.35 4.39
N SER A 413 20.53 -18.21 4.80
CA SER A 413 19.86 -19.13 5.74
C SER A 413 19.74 -20.54 5.19
N LEU A 414 19.33 -20.68 3.92
CA LEU A 414 19.18 -21.99 3.26
C LEU A 414 20.52 -22.71 3.06
N MET A 415 21.62 -21.96 2.97
CA MET A 415 22.97 -22.48 2.72
C MET A 415 23.83 -22.60 3.98
N ASP A 416 23.33 -22.22 5.17
CA ASP A 416 24.13 -22.07 6.40
C ASP A 416 25.42 -21.27 6.15
N ALA A 417 25.25 -20.10 5.53
CA ALA A 417 26.32 -19.19 5.18
C ALA A 417 26.07 -17.80 5.76
N PRO A 418 27.12 -17.03 6.12
CA PRO A 418 26.95 -15.66 6.57
C PRO A 418 26.52 -14.74 5.41
N LEU A 419 25.64 -13.79 5.72
CA LEU A 419 25.37 -12.62 4.89
C LEU A 419 26.34 -11.49 5.27
N LEU A 420 27.07 -10.97 4.28
CA LEU A 420 27.94 -9.82 4.41
C LEU A 420 27.52 -8.73 3.41
N TYR A 421 27.95 -7.50 3.64
CA TYR A 421 27.56 -6.37 2.79
C TYR A 421 28.75 -5.70 2.12
N ILE A 422 28.47 -5.09 0.98
CA ILE A 422 29.41 -4.24 0.23
C ILE A 422 28.74 -2.96 -0.24
N SER A 423 29.54 -2.00 -0.72
CA SER A 423 29.02 -0.83 -1.42
C SER A 423 29.10 -1.04 -2.94
N PRO A 424 28.38 -0.25 -3.76
CA PRO A 424 28.51 -0.28 -5.22
C PRO A 424 29.94 -0.06 -5.73
N ASN A 425 30.71 0.76 -5.01
CA ASN A 425 31.99 1.26 -5.49
C ASN A 425 33.21 0.55 -4.87
N HIS A 426 33.04 -0.20 -3.77
CA HIS A 426 34.13 -0.90 -3.10
C HIS A 426 33.66 -2.00 -2.15
N VAL A 427 34.55 -2.96 -1.87
CA VAL A 427 34.39 -3.96 -0.81
C VAL A 427 34.98 -3.41 0.51
N PRO A 428 34.19 -3.25 1.58
CA PRO A 428 34.66 -2.76 2.86
C PRO A 428 35.70 -3.68 3.53
N TYR A 429 36.57 -3.09 4.34
CA TYR A 429 37.61 -3.83 5.07
C TYR A 429 37.01 -4.88 6.02
N GLU A 430 35.91 -4.55 6.68
CA GLU A 430 35.19 -5.39 7.62
C GLU A 430 34.73 -6.68 6.95
N THR A 431 34.15 -6.56 5.76
CA THR A 431 33.72 -7.69 4.92
C THR A 431 34.89 -8.57 4.52
N LEU A 432 35.97 -8.00 3.98
CA LEU A 432 37.17 -8.76 3.60
C LEU A 432 37.84 -9.46 4.81
N ASN A 433 37.89 -8.77 5.95
CA ASN A 433 38.48 -9.32 7.16
C ASN A 433 37.64 -10.47 7.73
N ALA A 434 36.31 -10.37 7.68
CA ALA A 434 35.40 -11.45 8.07
C ALA A 434 35.58 -12.67 7.15
N MET A 435 35.54 -12.46 5.82
CA MET A 435 35.75 -13.51 4.83
C MET A 435 37.07 -14.26 5.05
N ARG A 436 38.17 -13.50 5.28
CA ARG A 436 39.49 -14.08 5.55
C ARG A 436 39.52 -14.93 6.82
N LYS A 437 38.92 -14.45 7.91
CA LYS A 437 38.88 -15.16 9.21
C LYS A 437 38.01 -16.42 9.14
N LEU A 438 36.92 -16.37 8.38
CA LEU A 438 36.02 -17.49 8.16
C LEU A 438 36.59 -18.51 7.15
N GLY A 439 37.57 -18.11 6.35
CA GLY A 439 38.21 -18.96 5.35
C GLY A 439 37.34 -19.17 4.10
N VAL A 440 36.63 -18.11 3.68
CA VAL A 440 35.75 -18.09 2.51
C VAL A 440 36.57 -18.34 1.22
N GLU A 441 36.01 -19.15 0.33
CA GLU A 441 36.55 -19.45 -1.01
C GLU A 441 35.54 -19.12 -2.12
N ASN A 442 34.25 -19.27 -1.82
CA ASN A 442 33.15 -19.01 -2.74
C ASN A 442 32.32 -17.81 -2.26
N VAL A 443 32.01 -16.90 -3.16
CA VAL A 443 31.22 -15.70 -2.89
C VAL A 443 30.02 -15.70 -3.83
N ILE A 444 28.83 -15.60 -3.27
CA ILE A 444 27.59 -15.48 -4.04
C ILE A 444 27.07 -14.05 -3.88
N GLY A 445 27.12 -13.28 -4.96
CA GLY A 445 26.49 -11.98 -5.07
C GLY A 445 24.99 -12.10 -5.35
N VAL A 446 24.22 -11.24 -4.71
CA VAL A 446 22.80 -11.04 -5.02
C VAL A 446 22.58 -9.58 -5.37
N GLY A 447 22.03 -9.32 -6.55
CA GLY A 447 21.74 -7.97 -7.04
C GLY A 447 22.97 -7.10 -7.29
N LEU A 448 24.18 -7.70 -7.43
CA LEU A 448 25.39 -6.93 -7.71
C LEU A 448 25.50 -6.57 -9.19
N GLN A 449 26.06 -5.40 -9.49
CA GLN A 449 26.25 -4.95 -10.89
C GLN A 449 27.50 -5.56 -11.55
N ASN A 450 28.51 -5.89 -10.75
CA ASN A 450 29.80 -6.39 -11.19
C ASN A 450 30.40 -7.32 -10.13
N ASN A 451 31.47 -8.06 -10.49
CA ASN A 451 32.28 -8.81 -9.52
C ASN A 451 33.36 -7.89 -8.91
N PRO A 452 33.28 -7.52 -7.63
CA PRO A 452 34.30 -6.71 -6.99
C PRO A 452 35.39 -7.54 -6.27
N PHE A 453 35.30 -8.88 -6.31
CA PHE A 453 36.18 -9.78 -5.56
C PHE A 453 37.28 -10.39 -6.44
N THR A 454 38.53 -10.12 -6.08
CA THR A 454 39.71 -10.75 -6.69
C THR A 454 40.18 -11.93 -5.83
N GLY A 455 40.42 -13.08 -6.47
CA GLY A 455 40.96 -14.27 -5.80
C GLY A 455 39.92 -15.19 -5.12
N TYR A 456 38.64 -14.94 -5.35
CA TYR A 456 37.53 -15.78 -4.88
C TYR A 456 36.79 -16.38 -6.08
N LYS A 457 36.19 -17.56 -5.90
CA LYS A 457 35.18 -18.05 -6.86
C LYS A 457 33.92 -17.20 -6.67
N PHE A 458 33.42 -16.62 -7.73
CA PHE A 458 32.31 -15.68 -7.66
C PHE A 458 31.18 -16.09 -8.60
N GLU A 459 29.97 -16.10 -8.05
CA GLU A 459 28.71 -16.24 -8.77
C GLU A 459 27.83 -15.04 -8.40
N ASN A 460 27.01 -14.55 -9.32
CA ASN A 460 26.11 -13.44 -9.06
C ASN A 460 24.74 -13.74 -9.65
N TYR A 461 23.70 -13.48 -8.86
CA TYR A 461 22.32 -13.63 -9.27
C TYR A 461 21.64 -12.26 -9.26
N GLY A 462 20.93 -11.92 -10.34
CA GLY A 462 20.01 -10.79 -10.33
C GLY A 462 18.87 -10.96 -9.32
N ILE A 463 18.06 -9.92 -9.11
CA ILE A 463 16.93 -9.97 -8.16
C ILE A 463 15.89 -11.04 -8.56
N GLU A 464 15.58 -11.16 -9.85
CA GLU A 464 14.64 -12.18 -10.35
C GLU A 464 15.25 -13.59 -10.35
N GLU A 465 16.54 -13.69 -10.68
CA GLU A 465 17.27 -14.96 -10.72
C GLU A 465 17.44 -15.55 -9.32
N SER A 466 17.80 -14.72 -8.32
CA SER A 466 17.94 -15.15 -6.94
C SER A 466 16.60 -15.56 -6.33
N TYR A 467 15.51 -14.86 -6.65
CA TYR A 467 14.17 -15.30 -6.29
C TYR A 467 13.84 -16.68 -6.88
N SER A 468 14.12 -16.87 -8.18
CA SER A 468 13.95 -18.17 -8.84
C SER A 468 14.79 -19.26 -8.19
N LYS A 469 16.03 -18.93 -7.77
CA LYS A 469 16.92 -19.84 -7.07
C LYS A 469 16.40 -20.24 -5.69
N ILE A 470 15.84 -19.28 -4.94
CA ILE A 470 15.20 -19.55 -3.65
C ILE A 470 14.00 -20.50 -3.84
N MET A 471 13.18 -20.30 -4.85
CA MET A 471 12.06 -21.21 -5.16
C MET A 471 12.55 -22.62 -5.49
N GLU A 472 13.62 -22.75 -6.27
CA GLU A 472 14.25 -24.03 -6.58
C GLU A 472 14.77 -24.73 -5.32
N MET A 473 15.47 -24.00 -4.44
CA MET A 473 16.04 -24.55 -3.20
C MET A 473 14.98 -24.96 -2.17
N THR A 474 13.85 -24.26 -2.15
CA THR A 474 12.77 -24.50 -1.18
C THR A 474 11.72 -25.47 -1.70
N GLY A 475 11.59 -25.63 -3.02
CA GLY A 475 10.50 -26.35 -3.67
C GLY A 475 9.14 -25.67 -3.48
N LYS A 476 9.12 -24.39 -3.09
CA LYS A 476 7.90 -23.63 -2.82
C LYS A 476 7.79 -22.43 -3.77
N ASN A 477 6.56 -22.10 -4.15
CA ASN A 477 6.23 -20.93 -4.96
C ASN A 477 5.53 -19.89 -4.06
N ILE A 478 6.31 -19.17 -3.25
CA ILE A 478 5.80 -18.19 -2.29
C ILE A 478 6.21 -16.79 -2.77
N ILE A 479 5.22 -15.95 -3.04
CA ILE A 479 5.42 -14.53 -3.38
C ILE A 479 5.27 -13.71 -2.11
N VAL A 480 6.26 -12.86 -1.84
CA VAL A 480 6.30 -11.98 -0.68
C VAL A 480 6.29 -10.55 -1.16
N PHE A 481 5.30 -9.79 -0.70
CA PHE A 481 5.23 -8.37 -0.94
C PHE A 481 5.83 -7.64 0.26
N THR A 482 6.84 -6.83 0.01
CA THR A 482 7.38 -5.88 0.97
C THR A 482 7.35 -4.48 0.36
N THR A 483 7.38 -3.45 1.19
CA THR A 483 7.36 -2.05 0.76
C THR A 483 8.61 -1.34 1.22
N THR A 484 9.15 -0.48 0.37
CA THR A 484 10.17 0.52 0.76
C THR A 484 9.54 1.89 1.00
N SER A 485 8.22 1.92 1.21
CA SER A 485 7.54 3.11 1.69
C SER A 485 7.70 3.22 3.20
N PRO A 486 7.97 4.43 3.72
CA PRO A 486 8.09 4.66 5.15
C PRO A 486 6.86 4.20 5.91
N TRP A 487 7.04 3.82 7.18
CA TRP A 487 5.92 3.50 8.04
C TRP A 487 5.11 4.77 8.38
N THR A 488 3.87 4.81 7.90
CA THR A 488 2.88 5.81 8.28
C THR A 488 2.32 5.48 9.66
N TYR A 489 2.57 6.36 10.62
CA TYR A 489 2.12 6.16 12.00
C TYR A 489 0.82 6.90 12.29
N TRP A 490 0.07 6.31 13.22
CA TRP A 490 -1.21 6.80 13.67
C TRP A 490 -1.11 7.15 15.14
N LEU A 491 -1.79 8.21 15.55
CA LEU A 491 -1.99 8.52 16.95
C LEU A 491 -3.41 8.12 17.36
N THR A 492 -3.53 7.71 18.62
CA THR A 492 -4.80 7.25 19.19
C THR A 492 -5.82 8.38 19.08
N GLU A 493 -7.05 8.05 18.67
CA GLU A 493 -8.19 8.98 18.52
C GLU A 493 -8.15 9.94 17.31
N GLU A 494 -7.03 10.06 16.58
CA GLU A 494 -6.96 11.00 15.44
C GLU A 494 -7.72 10.52 14.19
N LEU A 495 -7.99 9.20 14.07
CA LEU A 495 -8.69 8.55 12.95
C LEU A 495 -8.18 8.97 11.55
N LYS A 496 -6.94 9.44 11.48
CA LYS A 496 -6.21 9.76 10.25
C LYS A 496 -4.72 9.51 10.47
N PRO A 497 -3.94 9.32 9.39
CA PRO A 497 -2.48 9.32 9.45
C PRO A 497 -1.94 10.59 10.13
N HIS A 498 -0.98 10.44 11.03
CA HIS A 498 -0.33 11.59 11.67
C HIS A 498 0.92 12.02 10.91
N GLY A 499 1.71 11.07 10.42
CA GLY A 499 2.92 11.33 9.65
C GLY A 499 3.64 10.05 9.27
N ASP A 500 4.81 10.21 8.64
CA ASP A 500 5.65 9.12 8.18
C ASP A 500 6.98 9.12 8.94
N LYS A 501 7.45 7.93 9.33
CA LYS A 501 8.82 7.73 9.82
C LYS A 501 9.74 7.39 8.66
N GLU A 502 10.38 8.41 8.06
CA GLU A 502 11.03 8.36 6.74
C GLU A 502 11.92 7.13 6.49
N LYS A 503 12.67 6.66 7.50
CA LYS A 503 13.58 5.51 7.36
C LYS A 503 13.16 4.26 8.15
N ALA A 504 11.97 4.27 8.73
CA ALA A 504 11.40 3.11 9.40
C ALA A 504 10.71 2.20 8.38
N LEU A 505 11.48 1.30 7.77
CA LEU A 505 10.95 0.38 6.75
C LEU A 505 10.52 -0.96 7.34
N TYR A 506 11.11 -1.37 8.47
CA TYR A 506 10.86 -2.67 9.10
C TYR A 506 11.05 -3.82 8.10
N VAL A 507 12.12 -3.76 7.29
CA VAL A 507 12.38 -4.75 6.25
C VAL A 507 12.81 -6.07 6.88
N GLY A 508 11.87 -6.99 7.02
CA GLY A 508 12.16 -8.41 7.24
C GLY A 508 11.96 -9.22 5.96
N PRO A 509 12.62 -10.38 5.80
CA PRO A 509 12.12 -11.37 4.86
C PRO A 509 10.75 -11.82 5.38
N ALA A 510 9.72 -11.75 4.54
CA ALA A 510 8.63 -12.69 4.75
C ALA A 510 9.06 -14.02 4.10
N ALA A 511 8.72 -15.14 4.72
CA ALA A 511 8.98 -16.48 4.23
C ALA A 511 7.72 -17.34 4.40
#